data_AF-A0A540VYY7-F1
#
_entry.id   AF-A0A540VYY7-F1
#
_cell.length_a   1.000
_cell.length_b   1.000
_cell.length_c   1.000
_cell.angle_alpha   90.00
_cell.angle_beta   90.00
_cell.angle_gamma   90.00
#
_symmetry.space_group_name_H-M   'P 1'
#
loop_
_entity.id
_entity.type
_entity.pdbx_description
1 polymer ?
#
loop_
_entity_poly.entity_id
_entity_poly.type
_entity_poly.pdbx_seq_one_letter_code
_entity_poly.pdbx_strand_id
1 'polypeptide(L)' 'MFIARNLTIGEQELTGTETGMTVEWWPLQDAVAAAMDGRLLLSGAAVSVLMAANTIPTPGHA' A
#
# COMPACT_ATOMS: atom_id res chain seq x y z
N MET A 1 -0.59 -10.22 -7.77
CA MET A 1 -0.96 -8.85 -7.35
C MET A 1 -2.13 -8.38 -8.20
N PHE A 2 -3.08 -7.63 -7.64
CA PHE A 2 -4.17 -6.96 -8.35
C PHE A 2 -4.22 -5.48 -7.91
N ILE A 3 -4.44 -4.54 -8.85
CA ILE A 3 -4.57 -3.12 -8.53
C ILE A 3 -6.05 -2.80 -8.32
N ALA A 4 -6.46 -2.76 -7.05
CA ALA A 4 -7.77 -2.27 -6.68
C ALA A 4 -7.80 -0.73 -6.78
N ARG A 5 -8.85 -0.20 -7.44
CA ARG A 5 -9.02 1.25 -7.67
C ARG A 5 -10.37 1.68 -7.09
N ASN A 6 -10.49 2.98 -6.79
CA ASN A 6 -11.71 3.59 -6.27
C ASN A 6 -12.21 2.91 -4.98
N LEU A 7 -11.27 2.55 -4.10
CA LEU A 7 -11.58 1.95 -2.81
C LEU A 7 -12.18 3.01 -1.87
N THR A 8 -13.18 2.60 -1.09
CA THR A 8 -13.76 3.37 0.00
C THR A 8 -13.57 2.61 1.31
N ILE A 9 -13.49 3.33 2.42
CA ILE A 9 -13.45 2.70 3.74
C ILE A 9 -14.88 2.26 4.08
N GLY A 10 -15.07 0.95 4.23
CA GLY A 10 -16.32 0.35 4.71
C GLY A 10 -16.30 0.10 6.22
N GLU A 11 -17.31 -0.60 6.71
CA GLU A 11 -17.34 -1.12 8.08
C GLU A 11 -16.15 -2.05 8.32
N GLN A 12 -15.49 -1.89 9.47
CA GLN A 12 -14.31 -2.67 9.83
C GLN A 12 -14.69 -3.73 10.87
N GLU A 13 -14.59 -4.99 10.50
CA GLU A 13 -14.83 -6.14 11.36
C GLU A 13 -13.52 -6.60 12.01
N LEU A 14 -12.94 -5.75 12.86
CA LEU A 14 -11.68 -6.05 13.54
C LEU A 14 -11.90 -7.09 14.63
N THR A 15 -11.05 -8.10 14.67
CA THR A 15 -10.96 -9.06 15.76
C THR A 15 -10.13 -8.50 16.92
N GLY A 16 -10.16 -9.18 18.08
CA GLY A 16 -9.36 -8.77 19.24
C GLY A 16 -7.86 -8.64 18.96
N THR A 17 -7.32 -9.44 18.03
CA THR A 17 -5.91 -9.37 17.60
C THR A 17 -5.58 -8.17 16.71
N GLU A 18 -6.58 -7.46 16.19
CA GLU A 18 -6.43 -6.31 15.30
C GLU A 18 -6.73 -4.99 16.03
N THR A 19 -6.85 -5.04 17.37
CA THR A 19 -7.08 -3.84 18.21
C THR A 19 -5.98 -2.81 17.97
N GLY A 20 -6.37 -1.62 17.51
CA GLY A 20 -5.45 -0.51 17.24
C GLY A 20 -4.83 -0.51 15.85
N MET A 21 -5.18 -1.47 14.99
CA MET A 21 -4.81 -1.42 13.57
C MET A 21 -5.60 -0.32 12.87
N THR A 22 -4.91 0.48 12.06
CA THR A 22 -5.50 1.60 11.31
C THR A 22 -5.35 1.38 9.81
N VAL A 23 -6.17 2.09 9.03
CA VAL A 23 -6.06 2.17 7.58
C VAL A 23 -5.71 3.59 7.19
N GLU A 24 -4.64 3.75 6.42
CA GLU A 24 -4.17 5.04 5.93
C GLU A 24 -3.90 4.99 4.43
N TRP A 25 -4.19 6.09 3.73
CA TRP A 25 -3.90 6.25 2.31
C TRP A 25 -2.60 6.99 2.12
N TRP A 26 -1.67 6.39 1.38
CA TRP A 26 -0.35 6.95 1.13
C TRP A 26 -0.17 7.24 -0.36
N PRO A 27 0.49 8.34 -0.74
CA PRO A 27 0.99 8.51 -2.09
C PRO A 27 1.91 7.34 -2.47
N LEU A 28 1.82 6.88 -3.72
CA LEU A 28 2.55 5.69 -4.17
C LEU A 28 4.06 5.83 -3.99
N GLN A 29 4.60 7.03 -4.23
CA GLN A 29 6.03 7.32 -4.05
C GLN A 29 6.48 7.19 -2.58
N ASP A 30 5.63 7.57 -1.62
CA ASP A 30 5.96 7.49 -0.20
C ASP A 30 5.93 6.03 0.28
N ALA A 31 4.98 5.25 -0.25
CA ALA A 31 4.94 3.80 -0.01
C ALA A 31 6.18 3.10 -0.60
N VAL A 32 6.63 3.48 -1.80
CA VAL A 32 7.87 2.95 -2.41
C VAL A 32 9.08 3.29 -1.56
N ALA A 33 9.19 4.54 -1.09
CA ALA A 33 10.28 4.93 -0.20
C ALA A 33 10.27 4.09 1.09
N ALA A 34 9.11 3.88 1.71
CA ALA A 34 8.98 3.03 2.89
C ALA A 34 9.36 1.55 2.63
N ALA A 35 9.05 1.02 1.43
CA ALA A 35 9.46 -0.33 1.04
C ALA A 35 10.99 -0.44 0.90
N MET A 36 11.63 0.55 0.29
CA MET A 36 13.08 0.60 0.09
C MET A 36 13.85 0.84 1.39
N ASP A 37 13.26 1.57 2.33
CA ASP A 37 13.82 1.84 3.66
C ASP A 37 13.58 0.69 4.66
N GLY A 38 12.96 -0.42 4.23
CA GLY A 38 12.69 -1.58 5.08
C GLY A 38 11.63 -1.35 6.17
N ARG A 39 10.83 -0.28 6.06
CA ARG A 39 9.74 0.04 7.00
C ARG A 39 8.54 -0.91 6.84
N LEU A 40 8.41 -1.54 5.68
CA LEU A 40 7.39 -2.57 5.43
C LEU A 40 7.93 -3.94 5.86
N LEU A 41 7.55 -4.36 7.06
CA LEU A 41 8.04 -5.62 7.67
C LEU A 41 7.47 -6.87 7.00
N LEU A 42 6.30 -6.76 6.37
CA LEU A 42 5.69 -7.83 5.59
C LEU A 42 6.27 -7.83 4.17
N SER A 43 7.03 -8.87 3.82
CA SER A 43 7.66 -9.00 2.50
C SER A 43 6.64 -8.90 1.34
N GLY A 44 5.45 -9.47 1.53
CA GLY A 44 4.35 -9.35 0.55
C GLY A 44 3.87 -7.92 0.34
N ALA A 45 3.90 -7.07 1.37
CA ALA A 45 3.55 -5.65 1.26
C ALA A 45 4.62 -4.90 0.45
N ALA A 46 5.90 -5.09 0.78
CA ALA A 46 7.01 -4.48 0.05
C ALA A 46 6.99 -4.85 -1.44
N VAL A 47 6.87 -6.15 -1.76
CA VAL A 47 6.80 -6.62 -3.15
C VAL A 47 5.60 -6.03 -3.88
N SER A 48 4.42 -5.99 -3.25
CA SER A 48 3.20 -5.47 -3.89
C SER A 48 3.31 -3.98 -4.22
N VAL A 49 3.89 -3.17 -3.33
CA VAL A 49 4.12 -1.74 -3.56
C VAL A 49 5.07 -1.52 -4.73
N LEU A 50 6.19 -2.25 -4.78
CA LEU A 50 7.17 -2.13 -5.86
C LEU A 50 6.60 -2.58 -7.22
N MET A 51 5.82 -3.66 -7.24
CA MET A 51 5.12 -4.09 -8.45
C MET A 51 4.07 -3.05 -8.91
N ALA A 52 3.34 -2.44 -7.98
CA ALA A 52 2.38 -1.37 -8.30
C ALA A 52 3.09 -0.17 -8.93
N ALA A 53 4.24 0.25 -8.41
CA ALA A 53 5.05 1.33 -8.97
C ALA A 53 5.57 1.01 -10.39
N ASN A 54 5.89 -0.25 -10.67
CA ASN A 54 6.30 -0.67 -12.02
C ASN A 54 5.12 -0.84 -13.00
N THR A 55 3.88 -0.86 -12.50
CA THR A 55 2.68 -1.12 -13.31
C THR A 55 1.85 0.14 -13.54
N ILE A 56 1.81 1.05 -12.56
CA ILE A 56 1.05 2.30 -12.65
C ILE A 56 1.90 3.32 -13.40
N PRO A 57 1.43 3.85 -14.54
CA PRO A 57 2.16 4.91 -15.24
C PRO A 57 2.29 6.11 -14.31
N THR A 58 3.52 6.55 -14.06
CA THR A 58 3.76 7.81 -13.35
C THR A 58 3.27 8.94 -14.25
N PRO A 59 2.29 9.77 -13.82
CA PRO A 59 1.93 10.95 -14.59
C PRO A 59 3.13 11.91 -14.58
N GLY A 60 3.74 12.16 -15.74
CA GLY A 60 4.72 13.25 -15.89
C GLY A 60 6.14 12.89 -16.36
N HIS A 61 6.40 11.74 -16.95
CA HIS A 61 7.60 11.56 -17.78
C HIS A 61 7.19 11.40 -19.25
N ALA A 62 7.31 12.50 -20.00
CA ALA A 62 7.34 12.55 -21.46
C ALA A 62 8.77 12.29 -21.96
#